data_AF-A0A2H0UCS4-F1
#
_entry.id   AF-A0A2H0UCS4-F1
#
_cell.length_a   1.000
_cell.length_b   1.000
_cell.length_c   1.000
_cell.angle_alpha   90.00
_cell.angle_beta   90.00
_cell.angle_gamma   90.00
#
_symmetry.space_group_name_H-M   'P 1'
#
loop_
_entity.id
_entity.type
_entity.pdbx_description
1 polymer ?
#
loop_
_entity_poly.entity_id
_entity_poly.type
_entity_poly.pdbx_seq_one_letter_code
_entity_poly.pdbx_strand_id
1 'polypeptide(L)'
;MKEDIRSKLQDHLLKESYEESDVVYILSRIRKLIELDEINRNRSTYKKLKFFCNWALHVQIDEATSVSDLLLQIKNGGRPTFEIYQLFSSELSRFLEEQRLHTSIFDSDIVKMNFLNKLGEVYKDTPLIVKDRGKKLFTFTFKENDIRIDESGIRSFGSTFRIENHLGE
;
A
#
# COMPACT_ATOMS: atom_id res chain seq x y z
N MET A 1 -4.98 -20.11 15.33
CA MET A 1 -4.52 -19.59 14.03
C MET A 1 -4.67 -18.07 13.93
N LYS A 2 -5.88 -17.49 14.08
CA LYS A 2 -6.08 -16.03 14.04
C LYS A 2 -5.29 -15.29 15.12
N GLU A 3 -5.32 -15.76 16.37
CA GLU A 3 -4.56 -15.17 17.48
C GLU A 3 -3.04 -15.26 17.27
N ASP A 4 -2.54 -16.35 16.69
CA ASP A 4 -1.11 -16.50 16.35
C ASP A 4 -0.68 -15.51 15.24
N ILE A 5 -1.54 -15.31 14.22
CA ILE A 5 -1.32 -14.28 13.19
C ILE A 5 -1.29 -12.88 13.82
N ARG A 6 -2.21 -12.61 14.75
CA ARG A 6 -2.33 -11.34 15.46
C ARG A 6 -1.12 -11.05 16.33
N SER A 7 -0.67 -12.01 17.15
CA SER A 7 0.51 -11.87 18.01
C SER A 7 1.76 -11.55 17.17
N LYS A 8 2.01 -12.34 16.11
CA LYS A 8 3.17 -12.13 15.23
C LYS A 8 3.12 -10.79 14.48
N LEU A 9 1.91 -10.32 14.14
CA LEU A 9 1.72 -9.02 13.53
C LEU A 9 2.02 -7.90 14.54
N GLN A 10 1.54 -8.01 15.78
CA GLN A 10 1.85 -7.03 16.83
C GLN A 10 3.36 -6.88 17.05
N ASP A 11 4.11 -7.98 17.11
CA ASP A 11 5.56 -7.92 17.29
C ASP A 11 6.26 -7.15 16.17
N HIS A 12 5.78 -7.27 14.92
CA HIS A 12 6.33 -6.54 13.79
C HIS A 12 5.90 -5.07 13.78
N LEU A 13 4.67 -4.76 14.21
CA LEU A 13 4.16 -3.38 14.29
C LEU A 13 4.86 -2.53 15.35
N LEU A 14 5.54 -3.15 16.32
CA LEU A 14 6.27 -2.47 17.39
C LEU A 14 7.70 -2.08 17.00
N LYS A 15 8.16 -2.42 15.79
CA LYS A 15 9.50 -2.04 15.33
C LYS A 15 9.59 -0.53 15.13
N GLU A 16 10.74 0.03 15.50
CA GLU A 16 11.08 1.44 15.30
C GLU A 16 11.66 1.72 13.90
N SER A 17 12.04 0.67 13.17
CA SER A 17 12.49 0.72 11.78
C SER A 17 12.14 -0.57 11.07
N TYR A 18 11.84 -0.46 9.78
CA TYR A 18 11.37 -1.54 8.91
C TYR A 18 12.34 -1.75 7.76
N GLU A 19 12.51 -3.01 7.40
CA GLU A 19 13.07 -3.44 6.11
C GLU A 19 11.93 -3.81 5.14
N GLU A 20 12.24 -3.96 3.84
CA GLU A 20 11.25 -4.39 2.84
C GLU A 20 10.54 -5.69 3.26
N SER A 21 11.30 -6.67 3.77
CA SER A 21 10.77 -7.94 4.26
C SER A 21 9.75 -7.77 5.38
N ASP A 22 9.94 -6.75 6.24
CA ASP A 22 9.00 -6.47 7.33
C ASP A 22 7.69 -5.92 6.81
N VAL A 23 7.75 -4.99 5.84
CA VAL A 23 6.56 -4.43 5.20
C VAL A 23 5.77 -5.52 4.47
N VAL A 24 6.44 -6.36 3.68
CA VAL A 24 5.80 -7.50 3.00
C VAL A 24 5.17 -8.45 4.03
N TYR A 25 5.88 -8.74 5.12
CA TYR A 25 5.36 -9.58 6.19
C TYR A 25 4.09 -9.00 6.81
N ILE A 26 4.10 -7.72 7.20
CA ILE A 26 2.97 -7.00 7.78
C ILE A 26 1.76 -7.04 6.85
N LEU A 27 1.94 -6.68 5.58
CA LEU A 27 0.86 -6.68 4.59
C LEU A 27 0.31 -8.08 4.34
N SER A 28 1.16 -9.12 4.34
CA SER A 28 0.73 -10.51 4.24
C SER A 28 -0.14 -10.96 5.43
N ARG A 29 0.19 -10.51 6.65
CA ARG A 29 -0.56 -10.84 7.86
C ARG A 29 -1.88 -10.08 7.93
N ILE A 30 -1.88 -8.80 7.58
CA ILE A 30 -3.09 -7.98 7.46
C ILE A 30 -4.05 -8.61 6.46
N ARG A 31 -3.59 -9.00 5.27
CA ARG A 31 -4.42 -9.68 4.27
C ARG A 31 -5.08 -10.94 4.83
N LYS A 32 -4.31 -11.79 5.51
CA LYS A 32 -4.85 -13.02 6.13
C LYS A 32 -5.92 -12.71 7.18
N LEU A 33 -5.71 -11.67 8.01
CA LEU A 33 -6.71 -11.26 8.99
C LEU A 33 -7.98 -10.72 8.33
N ILE A 34 -7.85 -9.91 7.26
CA ILE A 34 -8.98 -9.44 6.45
C ILE A 34 -9.75 -10.64 5.90
N GLU A 35 -9.09 -11.58 5.23
CA GLU A 35 -9.75 -12.75 4.62
C GLU A 35 -10.48 -13.61 5.65
N LEU A 36 -9.84 -13.86 6.81
CA LEU A 36 -10.49 -14.58 7.91
C LEU A 36 -11.73 -13.83 8.43
N ASP A 37 -11.68 -12.51 8.55
CA ASP A 37 -12.81 -11.71 9.03
C ASP A 37 -13.94 -11.60 7.99
N GLU A 38 -13.62 -11.43 6.72
CA GLU A 38 -14.60 -11.37 5.63
C GLU A 38 -15.36 -12.71 5.50
N ILE A 39 -14.65 -13.84 5.59
CA ILE A 39 -15.28 -15.18 5.63
C ILE A 39 -16.26 -15.28 6.80
N ASN A 40 -15.84 -14.83 7.98
CA ASN A 40 -16.63 -14.97 9.20
C ASN A 40 -17.82 -13.99 9.27
N ARG A 41 -17.72 -12.82 8.62
CA ARG A 41 -18.72 -11.75 8.72
C ARG A 41 -19.54 -11.53 7.43
N ASN A 42 -19.20 -12.22 6.34
CA ASN A 42 -19.78 -12.06 5.00
C ASN A 42 -19.90 -10.57 4.57
N ARG A 43 -18.84 -9.80 4.83
CA ARG A 43 -18.76 -8.36 4.50
C ARG A 43 -17.47 -8.08 3.75
N SER A 44 -17.49 -7.10 2.85
CA SER A 44 -16.28 -6.64 2.19
C SER A 44 -15.91 -5.23 2.63
N THR A 45 -15.42 -5.14 3.87
CA THR A 45 -15.17 -3.89 4.60
C THR A 45 -13.82 -3.27 4.24
N TYR A 46 -12.80 -4.07 3.93
CA TYR A 46 -11.42 -3.61 3.77
C TYR A 46 -10.93 -3.71 2.34
N LYS A 47 -11.81 -3.50 1.34
CA LYS A 47 -11.48 -3.65 -0.10
C LYS A 47 -10.22 -2.88 -0.51
N LYS A 48 -10.08 -1.63 -0.06
CA LYS A 48 -8.95 -0.76 -0.40
C LYS A 48 -7.65 -1.22 0.28
N LEU A 49 -7.69 -1.55 1.57
CA LEU A 49 -6.52 -2.11 2.26
C LEU A 49 -6.10 -3.46 1.67
N LYS A 50 -7.07 -4.32 1.35
CA LYS A 50 -6.83 -5.62 0.70
C LYS A 50 -6.16 -5.45 -0.66
N PHE A 51 -6.57 -4.43 -1.42
CA PHE A 51 -5.88 -4.06 -2.67
C PHE A 51 -4.40 -3.74 -2.43
N PHE A 52 -4.07 -2.88 -1.48
CA PHE A 52 -2.67 -2.55 -1.16
C PHE A 52 -1.89 -3.79 -0.68
N CYS A 53 -2.49 -4.62 0.16
CA CYS A 53 -1.86 -5.85 0.61
C CYS A 53 -1.61 -6.84 -0.54
N ASN A 54 -2.55 -6.93 -1.48
CA ASN A 54 -2.35 -7.73 -2.68
C ASN A 54 -1.19 -7.16 -3.50
N TRP A 55 -1.15 -5.84 -3.70
CA TRP A 55 -0.11 -5.19 -4.50
C TRP A 55 1.29 -5.50 -3.98
N ALA A 56 1.48 -5.61 -2.67
CA ALA A 56 2.78 -5.96 -2.12
C ALA A 56 3.20 -7.43 -2.32
N LEU A 57 2.30 -8.30 -2.78
CA LEU A 57 2.50 -9.77 -2.77
C LEU A 57 2.45 -10.41 -4.15
N HIS A 58 2.00 -9.69 -5.18
CA HIS A 58 1.76 -10.25 -6.50
C HIS A 58 2.49 -9.43 -7.55
N VAL A 59 3.52 -10.02 -8.16
CA VAL A 59 4.37 -9.42 -9.20
C VAL A 59 3.60 -8.69 -10.30
N GLN A 60 2.35 -9.09 -10.56
CA GLN A 60 1.38 -8.36 -11.37
C GLN A 60 -0.01 -8.48 -10.74
N ILE A 61 -0.76 -7.39 -10.75
CA ILE A 61 -2.18 -7.38 -10.39
C ILE A 61 -2.99 -6.85 -11.55
N ASP A 62 -4.00 -7.63 -11.93
CA ASP A 62 -4.87 -7.36 -13.06
C ASP A 62 -6.19 -6.64 -12.68
N GLU A 63 -6.51 -6.55 -11.38
CA GLU A 63 -7.77 -6.00 -10.87
C GLU A 63 -7.54 -4.94 -9.78
N ALA A 64 -7.84 -3.68 -10.11
CA ALA A 64 -7.74 -2.54 -9.20
C ALA A 64 -9.10 -1.86 -8.92
N THR A 65 -10.21 -2.58 -9.13
CA THR A 65 -11.58 -2.03 -9.12
C THR A 65 -11.94 -1.30 -7.82
N SER A 66 -11.38 -1.70 -6.68
CA SER A 66 -11.63 -1.03 -5.39
C SER A 66 -11.01 0.36 -5.25
N VAL A 67 -10.04 0.68 -6.11
CA VAL A 67 -9.33 1.98 -6.14
C VAL A 67 -9.31 2.60 -7.54
N SER A 68 -10.13 2.09 -8.48
CA SER A 68 -10.10 2.51 -9.89
C SER A 68 -10.34 4.00 -10.05
N ASP A 69 -11.24 4.58 -9.26
CA ASP A 69 -11.56 6.01 -9.32
C ASP A 69 -10.36 6.86 -8.88
N LEU A 70 -9.67 6.45 -7.82
CA LEU A 70 -8.42 7.09 -7.40
C LEU A 70 -7.36 6.98 -8.49
N LEU A 71 -7.19 5.79 -9.06
CA LEU A 71 -6.23 5.57 -10.14
C LEU A 71 -6.56 6.40 -11.40
N LEU A 72 -7.84 6.59 -11.71
CA LEU A 72 -8.29 7.46 -12.80
C LEU A 72 -8.06 8.95 -12.48
N GLN A 73 -8.28 9.39 -11.25
CA GLN A 73 -7.96 10.75 -10.81
C GLN A 73 -6.46 11.04 -10.95
N ILE A 74 -5.63 10.06 -10.57
CA ILE A 74 -4.18 10.12 -10.70
C ILE A 74 -3.78 10.18 -12.18
N LYS A 75 -4.39 9.34 -13.04
CA LYS A 75 -4.21 9.40 -14.50
C LYS A 75 -4.47 10.78 -15.08
N ASN A 76 -5.45 11.50 -14.55
CA ASN A 76 -5.86 12.81 -15.05
C ASN A 76 -5.04 13.99 -14.47
N GLY A 77 -3.89 13.72 -13.84
CA GLY A 77 -2.95 14.76 -13.38
C GLY A 77 -3.02 15.10 -11.88
N GLY A 78 -3.62 14.23 -11.06
CA GLY A 78 -3.57 14.35 -9.59
C GLY A 78 -2.16 14.23 -9.02
N ARG A 79 -1.96 14.55 -7.72
CA ARG A 79 -0.65 14.40 -7.04
C ARG A 79 -0.49 12.95 -6.55
N PRO A 80 0.10 12.05 -7.35
CA PRO A 80 -0.19 10.62 -7.30
C PRO A 80 0.22 9.95 -6.00
N THR A 81 1.43 10.29 -5.54
CA THR A 81 2.09 9.55 -4.48
C THR A 81 1.52 9.86 -3.12
N PHE A 82 1.27 11.14 -2.87
CA PHE A 82 0.74 11.60 -1.60
C PHE A 82 -0.67 11.06 -1.37
N GLU A 83 -1.54 11.11 -2.38
CA GLU A 83 -2.93 10.65 -2.27
C GLU A 83 -3.00 9.11 -2.08
N ILE A 84 -2.17 8.34 -2.79
CA ILE A 84 -2.09 6.88 -2.59
C ILE A 84 -1.62 6.56 -1.17
N TYR A 85 -0.54 7.19 -0.69
CA TYR A 85 -0.05 6.95 0.65
C TYR A 85 -1.00 7.42 1.75
N GLN A 86 -1.72 8.52 1.53
CA GLN A 86 -2.74 8.99 2.44
C GLN A 86 -3.91 8.00 2.51
N LEU A 87 -4.37 7.49 1.36
CA LEU A 87 -5.41 6.47 1.33
C LEU A 87 -4.95 5.20 2.02
N PHE A 88 -3.75 4.71 1.70
CA PHE A 88 -3.18 3.54 2.35
C PHE A 88 -3.07 3.73 3.87
N SER A 89 -2.52 4.86 4.32
CA SER A 89 -2.31 5.15 5.75
C SER A 89 -3.63 5.21 6.51
N SER A 90 -4.64 5.87 5.94
CA SER A 90 -5.97 5.96 6.57
C SER A 90 -6.67 4.61 6.66
N GLU A 91 -6.61 3.80 5.60
CA GLU A 91 -7.18 2.45 5.60
C GLU A 91 -6.43 1.52 6.56
N LEU A 92 -5.10 1.63 6.64
CA LEU A 92 -4.28 0.89 7.59
C LEU A 92 -4.57 1.29 9.04
N SER A 93 -4.59 2.58 9.36
CA SER A 93 -4.92 3.07 10.72
C SER A 93 -6.28 2.57 11.17
N ARG A 94 -7.30 2.74 10.32
CA ARG A 94 -8.66 2.24 10.61
C ARG A 94 -8.66 0.74 10.89
N PHE A 95 -7.96 -0.05 10.08
CA PHE A 95 -7.87 -1.48 10.31
C PHE A 95 -7.16 -1.83 11.63
N LEU A 96 -6.03 -1.20 11.94
CA LEU A 96 -5.28 -1.48 13.17
C LEU A 96 -6.12 -1.12 14.41
N GLU A 97 -6.80 0.02 14.40
CA GLU A 97 -7.69 0.46 15.47
C GLU A 97 -8.87 -0.49 15.68
N GLU A 98 -9.61 -0.81 14.60
CA GLU A 98 -10.77 -1.72 14.66
C GLU A 98 -10.37 -3.13 15.10
N GLN A 99 -9.17 -3.57 14.72
CA GLN A 99 -8.61 -4.85 15.15
C GLN A 99 -7.95 -4.78 16.52
N ARG A 100 -7.83 -3.62 17.17
CA ARG A 100 -7.08 -3.45 18.45
C ARG A 100 -5.63 -3.95 18.35
N LEU A 101 -4.96 -3.56 17.27
CA LEU A 101 -3.53 -3.80 17.02
C LEU A 101 -2.73 -2.54 17.36
N HIS A 102 -1.41 -2.68 17.56
CA HIS A 102 -0.53 -1.54 17.78
C HIS A 102 -0.50 -0.61 16.56
N THR A 103 -0.60 0.69 16.79
CA THR A 103 -0.55 1.73 15.76
C THR A 103 0.83 2.38 15.66
N SER A 104 1.87 1.74 16.20
CA SER A 104 3.19 2.38 16.39
C SER A 104 3.91 2.79 15.11
N ILE A 105 3.50 2.26 13.96
CA ILE A 105 3.88 2.78 12.63
C ILE A 105 3.57 4.29 12.51
N PHE A 106 2.56 4.79 13.20
CA PHE A 106 2.07 6.17 13.13
C PHE A 106 2.48 7.05 14.33
N ASP A 107 3.22 6.51 15.30
CA ASP A 107 3.60 7.25 16.52
C ASP A 107 4.64 8.36 16.24
N SER A 108 5.38 8.23 15.14
CA SER A 108 6.44 9.16 14.73
C SER A 108 6.49 9.30 13.21
N ASP A 109 6.69 10.53 12.73
CA ASP A 109 6.89 10.80 11.31
C ASP A 109 8.10 10.05 10.75
N ILE A 110 9.15 9.82 11.55
CA ILE A 110 10.35 9.08 11.13
C ILE A 110 10.00 7.62 10.84
N VAL A 111 9.30 6.96 11.77
CA VAL A 111 8.89 5.55 11.65
C VAL A 111 7.92 5.39 10.49
N LYS A 112 6.94 6.28 10.39
CA LYS A 112 5.95 6.31 9.31
C LYS A 112 6.62 6.49 7.95
N MET A 113 7.55 7.43 7.83
CA MET A 113 8.26 7.67 6.57
C MET A 113 9.17 6.51 6.20
N ASN A 114 9.86 5.90 7.16
CA ASN A 114 10.64 4.67 6.93
C ASN A 114 9.73 3.56 6.38
N PHE A 115 8.58 3.30 7.01
CA PHE A 115 7.62 2.30 6.54
C PHE A 115 7.12 2.60 5.11
N LEU A 116 6.71 3.84 4.84
CA LEU A 116 6.21 4.24 3.51
C LEU A 116 7.29 4.19 2.43
N ASN A 117 8.55 4.46 2.77
CA ASN A 117 9.67 4.31 1.84
C ASN A 117 9.88 2.83 1.48
N LYS A 118 9.90 1.94 2.48
CA LYS A 118 9.99 0.48 2.26
C LYS A 118 8.79 -0.07 1.50
N LEU A 119 7.60 0.48 1.73
CA LEU A 119 6.42 0.17 0.91
C LEU A 119 6.60 0.57 -0.56
N GLY A 120 7.18 1.75 -0.80
CA GLY A 120 7.51 2.22 -2.14
C GLY A 120 8.52 1.30 -2.85
N GLU A 121 9.56 0.84 -2.14
CA GLU A 121 10.52 -0.14 -2.65
C GLU A 121 9.82 -1.44 -3.08
N VAL A 122 8.93 -1.99 -2.24
CA VAL A 122 8.14 -3.19 -2.58
C VAL A 122 7.28 -2.98 -3.85
N TYR A 123 6.65 -1.81 -4.00
CA TYR A 123 5.83 -1.51 -5.17
C TYR A 123 6.63 -1.19 -6.44
N LYS A 124 7.91 -0.83 -6.33
CA LYS A 124 8.82 -0.60 -7.46
C LYS A 124 8.96 -1.86 -8.31
N ASP A 125 9.03 -3.01 -7.66
CA ASP A 125 9.21 -4.31 -8.33
C ASP A 125 7.89 -4.95 -8.75
N THR A 126 6.78 -4.26 -8.51
CA THR A 126 5.44 -4.82 -8.69
C THR A 126 4.54 -3.91 -9.53
N PRO A 127 4.57 -4.00 -10.87
CA PRO A 127 3.71 -3.19 -11.72
C PRO A 127 2.22 -3.53 -11.51
N LEU A 128 1.40 -2.48 -11.40
CA LEU A 128 -0.05 -2.61 -11.33
C LEU A 128 -0.66 -2.48 -12.73
N ILE A 129 -1.36 -3.50 -13.19
CA ILE A 129 -2.01 -3.53 -14.50
C ILE A 129 -3.50 -3.25 -14.32
N VAL A 130 -3.98 -2.12 -14.81
CA VAL A 130 -5.41 -1.82 -14.80
C VAL A 130 -6.03 -2.30 -16.10
N LYS A 131 -6.98 -3.24 -16.00
CA LYS A 131 -7.76 -3.76 -17.12
C LYS A 131 -9.23 -3.32 -17.03
N ASP A 132 -9.88 -3.18 -18.17
CA ASP A 132 -11.33 -3.06 -18.30
C ASP A 132 -11.84 -4.08 -19.32
N ARG A 133 -12.80 -4.92 -18.91
CA ARG A 133 -13.34 -6.04 -19.72
C ARG A 133 -12.25 -6.90 -20.39
N GLY A 134 -11.17 -7.17 -19.66
CA GLY A 134 -10.03 -7.96 -20.14
C GLY A 134 -9.01 -7.20 -20.99
N LYS A 135 -9.28 -5.95 -21.38
CA LYS A 135 -8.34 -5.09 -22.11
C LYS A 135 -7.49 -4.28 -21.15
N LYS A 136 -6.16 -4.31 -21.33
CA LYS A 136 -5.21 -3.49 -20.57
C LYS A 136 -5.41 -2.02 -20.92
N LEU A 137 -5.71 -1.18 -19.93
CA LEU A 137 -5.90 0.25 -20.11
C LEU A 137 -4.59 1.02 -19.84
N PHE A 138 -3.97 0.78 -18.68
CA PHE A 138 -2.74 1.44 -18.25
C PHE A 138 -1.99 0.59 -17.23
N THR A 139 -0.69 0.86 -17.08
CA THR A 139 0.15 0.29 -16.03
C THR A 139 0.64 1.39 -15.11
N PHE A 140 0.47 1.21 -13.79
CA PHE A 140 1.19 2.01 -12.81
C PHE A 140 2.49 1.32 -12.44
N THR A 141 3.56 2.09 -12.55
CA THR A 141 4.87 1.70 -12.03
C THR A 141 5.29 2.72 -10.99
N PHE A 142 5.87 2.24 -9.91
CA PHE A 142 6.49 3.12 -8.95
C PHE A 142 7.92 3.43 -9.42
N LYS A 143 8.25 4.71 -9.60
CA LYS A 143 9.62 5.12 -9.91
C LYS A 143 10.14 6.05 -8.83
N GLU A 144 11.35 5.73 -8.40
CA GLU A 144 12.16 6.61 -7.58
C GLU A 144 12.50 7.85 -8.42
N ASN A 145 12.27 9.05 -7.89
CA ASN A 145 12.94 10.24 -8.42
C ASN A 145 14.02 10.69 -7.44
N ASP A 146 14.92 11.51 -7.98
CA ASP A 146 16.00 12.13 -7.23
C ASP A 146 15.52 12.76 -5.92
N ILE A 147 16.32 12.51 -4.88
CA ILE A 147 16.14 13.04 -3.53
C ILE A 147 16.04 14.56 -3.62
N ARG A 148 14.90 15.13 -3.21
CA ARG A 148 14.80 16.57 -2.96
C ARG A 148 15.11 16.83 -1.51
N ILE A 149 16.27 17.44 -1.27
CA ILE A 149 16.62 18.05 0.00
C ILE A 149 15.93 19.40 0.02
N ASP A 150 14.96 19.58 0.91
CA ASP A 150 14.39 20.91 1.14
C ASP A 150 15.34 21.77 2.00
N GLU A 151 15.02 23.06 2.13
CA GLU A 151 15.84 24.03 2.87
C GLU A 151 16.02 23.68 4.37
N SER A 152 15.21 22.75 4.90
CA SER A 152 15.30 22.25 6.28
C SER A 152 16.26 21.07 6.45
N GLY A 153 16.88 20.58 5.37
CA GLY A 153 17.79 19.44 5.38
C GLY A 153 17.09 18.09 5.45
N ILE A 154 15.75 18.07 5.38
CA ILE A 154 14.97 16.84 5.36
C ILE A 154 15.06 16.23 3.96
N ARG A 155 15.54 14.99 3.89
CA ARG A 155 15.51 14.20 2.66
C ARG A 155 14.07 13.76 2.41
N SER A 156 13.38 14.43 1.50
CA SER A 156 12.13 13.92 0.97
C SER A 156 12.46 12.89 -0.12
N PHE A 157 12.05 11.63 0.09
CA PHE A 157 12.04 10.63 -0.97
C PHE A 157 10.96 11.06 -1.98
N GLY A 158 11.39 11.65 -3.07
CA GLY A 158 10.52 12.10 -4.16
C GLY A 158 10.07 10.92 -5.00
N SER A 159 9.40 9.92 -4.44
CA SER A 159 8.91 8.81 -5.25
C SER A 159 7.68 9.26 -6.05
N THR A 160 7.61 8.92 -7.34
CA THR A 160 6.41 9.19 -8.14
C THR A 160 5.88 7.94 -8.80
N PHE A 161 4.57 7.80 -8.78
CA PHE A 161 3.89 6.89 -9.69
C PHE A 161 4.02 7.40 -11.13
N ARG A 162 4.51 6.54 -12.02
CA ARG A 162 4.45 6.74 -13.47
C ARG A 162 3.32 5.90 -14.05
N ILE A 163 2.68 6.45 -15.06
CA ILE A 163 1.52 5.85 -15.72
C ILE A 163 1.88 5.66 -17.17
N GLU A 164 1.85 4.41 -17.61
CA GLU A 164 2.03 4.06 -19.01
C GLU A 164 0.65 3.73 -19.59
N ASN A 165 0.17 4.56 -20.52
CA ASN A 165 -1.08 4.31 -21.23
C ASN A 165 -0.86 3.27 -22.32
N HIS A 166 -1.74 2.28 -22.39
CA HIS A 166 -1.71 1.24 -23.43
C HIS A 166 -2.90 1.40 -24.40
N LEU A 167 -3.17 2.65 -24.80
CA LEU A 167 -4.22 2.95 -25.78
C LEU A 167 -3.75 2.52 -27.18
N GLY A 168 -4.07 1.29 -27.55
CA GLY A 168 -3.87 0.76 -28.90
C GLY A 168 -2.94 -0.44 -28.97
N GLU A 169 -3.48 -1.62 -28.67
CA GLU A 169 -3.11 -2.89 -29.31
C GLU A 169 -4.40 -3.60 -29.74
#